data_AF-A0A7C1LT23-F1
#
_entry.id   AF-A0A7C1LT23-F1
#
_cell.length_a   1.000
_cell.length_b   1.000
_cell.length_c   1.000
_cell.angle_alpha   90.00
_cell.angle_beta   90.00
_cell.angle_gamma   90.00
#
_symmetry.space_group_name_H-M   'P 1'
#
loop_
_entity.id
_entity.type
_entity.pdbx_description
1 polymer ?
#
loop_
_entity_poly.entity_id
_entity_poly.type
_entity_poly.pdbx_seq_one_letter_code
_entity_poly.pdbx_strand_id
1 'polypeptide(L)'
;MKTSCFDAVVNFSPVDREKPLDVSLLIRGEKISASFFFYEQIQKEKSECFACVHPRQPLLLKWKDKFEVHGPGKTPLMGEGRVLNPFSEKISQGKVKKRIAFLEQLQGDEIEMLFALIQEKGLNGLKEKEITAFSSLTKEILHRVAQELETEGKIRILSFTPLFLFSQDSLDFLCQTILRFLAQFHKRNPEQKGVSQERIKKRFELHPRILSLGLKHLSRAGQIKESEGKLALPEFMMTLTPEEEGILRELEDLCLKGEFRSLSFEDLRKRFRLSSKKFDKLFSFLIERKKIVQGKDG
;
A
#
# COMPACT_ATOMS: atom_id res chain seq x y z
N MET A 1 -8.33 -16.47 -13.88
CA MET A 1 -7.40 -15.75 -14.78
C MET A 1 -6.56 -16.79 -15.50
N LYS A 2 -6.20 -16.56 -16.77
CA LYS A 2 -5.30 -17.47 -17.50
C LYS A 2 -3.85 -17.18 -17.09
N THR A 3 -3.09 -18.22 -16.83
CA THR A 3 -1.69 -18.21 -16.41
C THR A 3 -0.80 -18.38 -17.63
N SER A 4 -0.07 -17.33 -18.00
CA SER A 4 0.98 -17.39 -19.03
C SER A 4 2.38 -17.54 -18.46
N CYS A 5 2.52 -17.38 -17.14
CA CYS A 5 3.76 -17.52 -16.39
C CYS A 5 3.41 -17.83 -14.92
N PHE A 6 4.10 -18.79 -14.31
CA PHE A 6 3.92 -19.16 -12.91
C PHE A 6 5.23 -19.53 -12.25
N ASP A 7 5.30 -19.38 -10.93
CA ASP A 7 6.41 -19.90 -10.14
C ASP A 7 6.05 -21.27 -9.58
N ALA A 8 7.02 -22.18 -9.60
CA ALA A 8 6.87 -23.53 -9.08
C ALA A 8 8.09 -23.96 -8.28
N VAL A 9 7.88 -24.97 -7.45
CA VAL A 9 8.95 -25.81 -6.90
C VAL A 9 8.97 -27.14 -7.66
N VAL A 10 10.16 -27.64 -7.98
CA VAL A 10 10.38 -28.94 -8.61
C VAL A 10 11.41 -29.75 -7.85
N ASN A 11 11.30 -31.08 -7.88
CA ASN A 11 12.17 -32.01 -7.14
C ASN A 11 13.41 -32.48 -7.93
N PHE A 12 13.84 -31.71 -8.94
CA PHE A 12 15.03 -32.01 -9.74
C PHE A 12 15.83 -30.74 -10.00
N SER A 13 17.12 -30.92 -10.32
CA SER A 13 18.03 -29.84 -10.73
C SER A 13 18.32 -29.92 -12.22
N PRO A 14 18.36 -28.79 -12.95
CA PRO A 14 18.83 -28.77 -14.33
C PRO A 14 20.36 -28.95 -14.37
N VAL A 15 20.86 -29.44 -15.50
CA VAL A 15 22.31 -29.60 -15.73
C VAL A 15 23.00 -28.23 -15.87
N ASP A 16 22.35 -27.28 -16.56
CA ASP A 16 22.80 -25.91 -16.75
C ASP A 16 21.71 -24.98 -16.18
N ARG A 17 22.03 -24.20 -15.15
CA ARG A 17 21.09 -23.28 -14.47
C ARG A 17 21.01 -21.91 -15.15
N GLU A 18 21.96 -21.58 -16.03
CA GLU A 18 22.02 -20.28 -16.72
C GLU A 18 21.14 -20.25 -17.98
N LYS A 19 20.74 -21.42 -18.48
CA LYS A 19 19.89 -21.58 -19.66
C LYS A 19 18.49 -22.05 -19.29
N PRO A 20 17.47 -21.63 -20.07
CA PRO A 20 16.14 -22.20 -19.92
C PRO A 20 16.17 -23.70 -20.23
N LEU A 21 15.44 -24.46 -19.43
CA LEU A 21 15.19 -25.89 -19.68
C LEU A 21 13.84 -26.04 -20.39
N ASP A 22 13.87 -26.43 -21.67
CA ASP A 22 12.68 -26.70 -22.46
C ASP A 22 12.21 -28.15 -22.26
N VAL A 23 11.00 -28.31 -21.71
CA VAL A 23 10.43 -29.59 -21.28
C VAL A 23 8.94 -29.67 -21.60
N SER A 24 8.36 -30.85 -21.40
CA SER A 24 6.91 -31.05 -21.45
C SER A 24 6.35 -31.19 -20.03
N LEU A 25 5.37 -30.37 -19.70
CA LEU A 25 4.56 -30.46 -18.50
C LEU A 25 3.40 -31.42 -18.75
N LEU A 26 3.15 -32.36 -17.85
CA LEU A 26 1.86 -33.07 -17.80
C LEU A 26 1.08 -32.53 -16.59
N ILE A 27 -0.02 -31.84 -16.86
CA ILE A 27 -0.87 -31.25 -15.82
C ILE A 27 -2.34 -31.48 -16.17
N ARG A 28 -3.09 -32.06 -15.23
CA ARG A 28 -4.51 -32.41 -15.41
C ARG A 28 -4.79 -33.24 -16.69
N GLY A 29 -3.85 -34.12 -17.06
CA GLY A 29 -3.95 -34.97 -18.24
C GLY A 29 -3.55 -34.31 -19.57
N GLU A 30 -3.21 -33.01 -19.57
CA GLU A 30 -2.74 -32.32 -20.76
C GLU A 30 -1.21 -32.22 -20.79
N LYS A 31 -0.59 -32.60 -21.91
CA LYS A 31 0.84 -32.47 -22.14
C LYS A 31 1.15 -31.17 -22.88
N ILE A 32 1.94 -30.29 -22.27
CA ILE A 32 2.18 -28.92 -22.73
C ILE A 32 3.67 -28.60 -22.70
N SER A 33 4.22 -28.12 -23.80
CA SER A 33 5.61 -27.63 -23.81
C SER A 33 5.75 -26.35 -22.97
N ALA A 34 6.83 -26.26 -22.19
CA ALA A 34 7.14 -25.11 -21.36
C ALA A 34 8.65 -24.89 -21.22
N SER A 35 9.05 -23.66 -20.95
CA SER A 35 10.43 -23.28 -20.64
C SER A 35 10.55 -22.96 -19.15
N PHE A 36 11.53 -23.57 -18.48
CA PHE A 36 11.81 -23.39 -17.06
C PHE A 36 13.04 -22.50 -16.88
N PHE A 37 12.89 -21.42 -16.13
CA PHE A 37 13.97 -20.53 -15.71
C PHE A 37 14.21 -20.70 -14.21
N PHE A 38 15.33 -21.30 -13.84
CA PHE A 38 15.63 -21.62 -12.44
C PHE A 38 16.19 -20.43 -11.68
N TYR A 39 15.78 -20.26 -10.43
CA TYR A 39 16.36 -19.23 -9.57
C TYR A 39 17.69 -19.72 -8.98
N GLU A 40 18.77 -19.00 -9.27
CA GLU A 40 20.17 -19.44 -9.11
C GLU A 40 20.62 -19.78 -7.67
N GLN A 41 19.91 -19.32 -6.63
CA GLN A 41 20.45 -19.26 -5.26
C GLN A 41 20.26 -20.49 -4.36
N ILE A 42 19.76 -21.62 -4.88
CA ILE A 42 19.60 -22.79 -4.03
C ILE A 42 20.94 -23.53 -3.92
N GLN A 43 21.52 -23.50 -2.72
CA GLN A 43 22.66 -24.29 -2.26
C GLN A 43 22.59 -25.72 -2.81
N LYS A 44 23.73 -26.29 -3.21
CA LYS A 44 23.88 -27.59 -3.88
C LYS A 44 23.22 -28.80 -3.17
N GLU A 45 22.69 -28.63 -1.96
CA GLU A 45 22.20 -29.72 -1.10
C GLU A 45 20.68 -29.81 -0.97
N LYS A 46 19.89 -28.82 -1.45
CA LYS A 46 18.42 -28.96 -1.45
C LYS A 46 17.95 -29.75 -2.67
N SER A 47 17.15 -30.79 -2.44
CA SER A 47 16.51 -31.61 -3.47
C SER A 47 15.48 -30.85 -4.32
N GLU A 48 14.97 -29.73 -3.79
CA GLU A 48 13.94 -28.93 -4.42
C GLU A 48 14.50 -27.61 -4.98
N CYS A 49 14.08 -27.27 -6.19
CA CYS A 49 14.48 -26.05 -6.90
C CYS A 49 13.26 -25.19 -7.25
N PHE A 50 13.39 -23.87 -7.11
CA PHE A 50 12.38 -22.94 -7.60
C PHE A 50 12.64 -22.57 -9.06
N ALA A 51 11.56 -22.51 -9.85
CA ALA A 51 11.60 -22.11 -11.24
C ALA A 51 10.42 -21.21 -11.61
N CYS A 52 10.70 -20.26 -12.50
CA CYS A 52 9.71 -19.50 -13.25
C CYS A 52 9.40 -20.27 -14.55
N VAL A 53 8.14 -20.64 -14.74
CA VAL A 53 7.71 -21.55 -15.81
C VAL A 53 6.85 -20.79 -16.81
N HIS A 54 7.25 -20.89 -18.08
CA HIS A 54 6.60 -20.25 -19.22
C HIS A 54 5.98 -21.32 -20.12
N PRO A 55 4.70 -21.72 -19.91
CA PRO A 55 4.02 -22.65 -20.80
C PRO A 55 3.75 -22.02 -22.16
N ARG A 56 3.82 -22.81 -23.24
CA ARG A 56 3.54 -22.34 -24.61
C ARG A 56 2.09 -21.90 -24.81
N GLN A 57 1.16 -22.39 -23.99
CA GLN A 57 -0.23 -21.98 -23.98
C GLN A 57 -0.69 -21.62 -22.57
N PRO A 58 -1.64 -20.68 -22.41
CA PRO A 58 -2.10 -20.28 -21.09
C PRO A 58 -2.84 -21.42 -20.37
N LEU A 59 -2.59 -21.55 -19.07
CA LEU A 59 -3.17 -22.56 -18.21
C LEU A 59 -4.12 -21.98 -17.16
N LEU A 60 -4.98 -22.81 -16.57
CA LEU A 60 -5.78 -22.41 -15.40
C LEU A 60 -5.20 -23.04 -14.15
N LEU A 61 -4.24 -22.34 -13.54
CA LEU A 61 -3.49 -22.86 -12.39
C LEU A 61 -3.96 -22.25 -11.07
N LYS A 62 -3.76 -23.01 -10.00
CA LYS A 62 -4.03 -22.69 -8.61
C LYS A 62 -2.82 -23.05 -7.77
N TRP A 63 -2.68 -22.37 -6.65
CA TRP A 63 -1.71 -22.72 -5.62
C TRP A 63 -1.86 -24.20 -5.24
N LYS A 64 -0.72 -24.89 -5.15
CA LYS A 64 -0.57 -26.33 -4.89
C LYS A 64 -1.07 -27.27 -5.99
N ASP A 65 -1.45 -26.78 -7.18
CA ASP A 65 -1.61 -27.67 -8.34
C ASP A 65 -0.31 -28.44 -8.59
N LYS A 66 -0.42 -29.76 -8.79
CA LYS A 66 0.71 -30.65 -9.09
C LYS A 66 0.84 -30.87 -10.59
N PHE A 67 2.07 -31.08 -11.05
CA PHE A 67 2.38 -31.44 -12.42
C PHE A 67 3.61 -32.35 -12.47
N GLU A 68 3.72 -33.10 -13.55
CA GLU A 68 4.91 -33.87 -13.88
C GLU A 68 5.73 -33.14 -14.95
N VAL A 69 7.05 -33.30 -14.88
CA VAL A 69 7.98 -32.78 -15.87
C VAL A 69 8.59 -33.95 -16.64
N HIS A 70 8.37 -33.95 -17.94
CA HIS A 70 8.89 -34.93 -18.88
C HIS A 70 9.89 -34.25 -19.80
N GLY A 71 10.88 -35.00 -20.26
CA GLY A 71 11.81 -34.45 -21.25
C GLY A 71 11.12 -34.10 -22.59
N PRO A 72 11.88 -33.60 -23.57
CA PRO A 72 11.39 -33.37 -24.93
C PRO A 72 10.94 -34.68 -25.61
N GLY A 73 9.72 -34.69 -26.18
CA GLY A 73 9.20 -35.84 -26.94
C GLY A 73 8.65 -36.98 -26.07
N LYS A 74 9.03 -38.24 -26.36
CA LYS A 74 8.64 -39.45 -25.59
C LYS A 74 9.68 -39.83 -24.52
N THR A 75 10.42 -38.86 -24.02
CA THR A 75 11.41 -39.07 -22.97
C THR A 75 10.74 -39.35 -21.62
N PRO A 76 11.44 -40.06 -20.72
CA PRO A 76 10.91 -40.43 -19.41
C PRO A 76 10.65 -39.22 -18.50
N LEU A 77 9.92 -39.48 -17.42
CA LEU A 77 9.68 -38.54 -16.33
C LEU A 77 11.03 -38.05 -15.77
N MET A 78 11.24 -36.74 -15.79
CA MET A 78 12.40 -36.07 -15.19
C MET A 78 12.18 -35.75 -13.71
N GLY A 79 10.93 -35.48 -13.33
CA GLY A 79 10.55 -35.19 -11.96
C GLY A 79 9.14 -34.62 -11.86
N GLU A 80 8.82 -34.12 -10.69
CA GLU A 80 7.51 -33.56 -10.34
C GLU A 80 7.66 -32.13 -9.85
N GLY A 81 6.57 -31.38 -9.96
CA GLY A 81 6.51 -30.02 -9.46
C GLY A 81 5.15 -29.63 -8.92
N ARG A 82 5.16 -28.50 -8.22
CA ARG A 82 3.99 -27.91 -7.58
C ARG A 82 3.97 -26.41 -7.81
N VAL A 83 2.82 -25.91 -8.22
CA VAL A 83 2.60 -24.47 -8.45
C VAL A 83 2.58 -23.75 -7.10
N LEU A 84 3.44 -22.74 -6.96
CA LEU A 84 3.50 -21.86 -5.79
C LEU A 84 2.79 -20.54 -6.08
N ASN A 85 3.13 -19.88 -7.18
CA ASN A 85 2.50 -18.63 -7.60
C ASN A 85 1.91 -18.78 -9.02
N PRO A 86 0.59 -18.96 -9.16
CA PRO A 86 -0.06 -19.09 -10.47
C PRO A 86 0.01 -17.85 -11.36
N PHE A 87 0.37 -16.68 -10.83
CA PHE A 87 0.41 -15.41 -11.56
C PHE A 87 1.77 -14.76 -11.35
N SER A 88 2.78 -15.33 -12.01
CA SER A 88 4.13 -14.78 -11.98
C SER A 88 4.39 -13.83 -13.15
N GLU A 89 5.43 -13.04 -13.00
CA GLU A 89 5.95 -12.11 -14.00
C GLU A 89 7.47 -12.24 -14.06
N LYS A 90 8.05 -11.86 -15.19
CA LYS A 90 9.50 -11.82 -15.32
C LYS A 90 10.05 -10.74 -14.40
N ILE A 91 10.93 -11.14 -13.47
CA ILE A 91 11.57 -10.21 -12.54
C ILE A 91 13.01 -9.90 -12.97
N SER A 92 13.53 -8.73 -12.54
CA SER A 92 14.94 -8.39 -12.68
C SER A 92 15.80 -9.10 -11.63
N GLN A 93 17.09 -9.26 -11.91
CA GLN A 93 18.05 -9.95 -11.03
C GLN A 93 18.05 -9.40 -9.58
N GLY A 94 17.97 -8.08 -9.41
CA GLY A 94 17.92 -7.45 -8.07
C GLY A 94 16.70 -7.81 -7.23
N LYS A 95 15.65 -8.39 -7.82
CA LYS A 95 14.41 -8.81 -7.11
C LYS A 95 14.36 -10.32 -6.82
N VAL A 96 15.32 -11.10 -7.30
CA VAL A 96 15.31 -12.57 -7.18
C VAL A 96 15.28 -13.02 -5.72
N LYS A 97 16.11 -12.42 -4.86
CA LYS A 97 16.13 -12.76 -3.42
C LYS A 97 14.77 -12.56 -2.74
N LYS A 98 14.09 -11.44 -3.03
CA LYS A 98 12.75 -11.16 -2.51
C LYS A 98 11.73 -12.18 -3.04
N ARG A 99 11.83 -12.54 -4.33
CA ARG A 99 10.97 -13.57 -4.93
C ARG A 99 11.17 -14.92 -4.26
N ILE A 100 12.41 -15.36 -4.04
CA ILE A 100 12.69 -16.63 -3.36
C ILE A 100 12.06 -16.65 -1.97
N ALA A 101 12.26 -15.61 -1.15
CA ALA A 101 11.65 -15.55 0.18
C ALA A 101 10.12 -15.63 0.14
N PHE A 102 9.50 -14.96 -0.85
CA PHE A 102 8.05 -15.08 -1.09
C PHE A 102 7.65 -16.51 -1.48
N LEU A 103 8.40 -17.18 -2.37
CA LEU A 103 8.13 -18.57 -2.76
C LEU A 103 8.32 -19.54 -1.61
N GLU A 104 9.29 -19.32 -0.73
CA GLU A 104 9.49 -20.13 0.48
C GLU A 104 8.27 -20.10 1.38
N GLN A 105 7.67 -18.93 1.62
CA GLN A 105 6.41 -18.81 2.38
C GLN A 105 5.25 -19.52 1.67
N LEU A 106 5.19 -19.47 0.34
CA LEU A 106 4.15 -20.14 -0.44
C LEU A 106 4.26 -21.67 -0.44
N GLN A 107 5.39 -22.24 -0.01
CA GLN A 107 5.50 -23.70 0.19
C GLN A 107 4.75 -24.19 1.43
N GLY A 108 4.47 -23.26 2.34
CA GLY A 108 3.84 -23.47 3.63
C GLY A 108 2.38 -23.91 3.60
N ASP A 109 1.72 -23.68 4.73
CA ASP A 109 0.29 -23.87 4.88
C ASP A 109 -0.52 -22.67 4.33
N GLU A 110 -1.83 -22.72 4.51
CA GLU A 110 -2.75 -21.66 4.09
C GLU A 110 -2.54 -20.33 4.84
N ILE A 111 -2.02 -20.35 6.07
CA ILE A 111 -1.73 -19.17 6.88
C ILE A 111 -0.52 -18.44 6.31
N GLU A 112 0.58 -19.17 6.09
CA GLU A 112 1.81 -18.64 5.50
C GLU A 112 1.56 -18.09 4.10
N MET A 113 0.79 -18.83 3.27
CA MET A 113 0.40 -18.39 1.94
C MET A 113 -0.42 -17.11 1.98
N LEU A 114 -1.49 -17.05 2.79
CA LEU A 114 -2.35 -15.88 2.84
C LEU A 114 -1.58 -14.65 3.33
N PHE A 115 -0.75 -14.81 4.36
CA PHE A 115 0.06 -13.73 4.90
C PHE A 115 1.06 -13.19 3.87
N ALA A 116 1.75 -14.07 3.14
CA ALA A 116 2.67 -13.70 2.06
C ALA A 116 1.96 -12.89 0.97
N LEU A 117 0.74 -13.30 0.56
CA LEU A 117 -0.05 -12.55 -0.42
C LEU A 117 -0.45 -11.16 0.08
N ILE A 118 -0.82 -11.03 1.35
CA ILE A 118 -1.20 -9.74 1.94
C ILE A 118 0.01 -8.80 1.96
N GLN A 119 1.18 -9.29 2.36
CA GLN A 119 2.41 -8.51 2.35
C GLN A 119 2.80 -8.06 0.94
N GLU A 120 2.68 -8.95 -0.07
CA GLU A 120 3.02 -8.61 -1.45
C GLU A 120 2.08 -7.55 -2.06
N LYS A 121 0.81 -7.48 -1.62
CA LYS A 121 -0.12 -6.44 -2.07
C LYS A 121 0.16 -5.05 -1.50
N GLY A 122 0.78 -4.98 -0.32
CA GLY A 122 1.12 -3.73 0.34
C GLY A 122 -0.07 -2.77 0.49
N LEU A 123 0.11 -1.51 0.08
CA LEU A 123 -0.90 -0.44 0.19
C LEU A 123 -2.16 -0.63 -0.66
N ASN A 124 -2.20 -1.62 -1.57
CA ASN A 124 -3.41 -1.95 -2.32
C ASN A 124 -4.40 -2.79 -1.49
N GLY A 125 -3.90 -3.51 -0.49
CA GLY A 125 -4.62 -4.57 0.21
C GLY A 125 -4.98 -5.76 -0.68
N LEU A 126 -5.42 -6.86 -0.06
CA LEU A 126 -5.73 -8.11 -0.75
C LEU A 126 -7.23 -8.40 -0.71
N LYS A 127 -7.87 -8.52 -1.89
CA LYS A 127 -9.31 -8.76 -2.02
C LYS A 127 -9.63 -10.25 -2.21
N GLU A 128 -10.82 -10.67 -1.78
CA GLU A 128 -11.31 -12.05 -1.90
C GLU A 128 -11.19 -12.61 -3.32
N LYS A 129 -11.52 -11.81 -4.33
CA LYS A 129 -11.42 -12.22 -5.74
C LYS A 129 -9.99 -12.59 -6.15
N GLU A 130 -8.98 -11.96 -5.57
CA GLU A 130 -7.57 -12.24 -5.86
C GLU A 130 -7.15 -13.55 -5.20
N ILE A 131 -7.59 -13.78 -3.96
CA ILE A 131 -7.31 -15.01 -3.20
C ILE A 131 -7.98 -16.23 -3.85
N THR A 132 -9.26 -16.08 -4.20
CA THR A 132 -10.04 -17.11 -4.89
C THR A 132 -9.55 -17.35 -6.31
N ALA A 133 -8.91 -16.37 -6.96
CA ALA A 133 -8.21 -16.59 -8.23
C ALA A 133 -6.90 -17.36 -8.02
N PHE A 134 -6.17 -17.08 -6.94
CA PHE A 134 -4.86 -17.66 -6.64
C PHE A 134 -4.93 -19.10 -6.10
N SER A 135 -5.91 -19.42 -5.27
CA SER A 135 -6.03 -20.73 -4.61
C SER A 135 -7.40 -21.36 -4.83
N SER A 136 -7.54 -22.62 -4.39
CA SER A 136 -8.80 -23.36 -4.34
C SER A 136 -9.37 -23.45 -2.91
N LEU A 137 -8.91 -22.58 -2.00
CA LEU A 137 -9.40 -22.56 -0.62
C LEU A 137 -10.89 -22.23 -0.59
N THR A 138 -11.62 -22.92 0.28
CA THR A 138 -13.04 -22.62 0.53
C THR A 138 -13.16 -21.33 1.34
N LYS A 139 -14.37 -20.74 1.36
CA LYS A 139 -14.62 -19.52 2.13
C LYS A 139 -14.41 -19.76 3.62
N GLU A 140 -14.80 -20.92 4.12
CA GLU A 140 -14.69 -21.30 5.53
C GLU A 140 -13.23 -21.31 5.98
N ILE A 141 -12.35 -21.94 5.21
CA ILE A 141 -10.91 -21.96 5.48
C ILE A 141 -10.34 -20.54 5.40
N LEU A 142 -10.70 -19.80 4.36
CA LEU A 142 -10.18 -18.45 4.17
C LEU A 142 -10.56 -17.50 5.31
N HIS A 143 -11.81 -17.54 5.77
CA HIS A 143 -12.26 -16.76 6.91
C HIS A 143 -11.54 -17.15 8.20
N ARG A 144 -11.41 -18.45 8.48
CA ARG A 144 -10.69 -18.96 9.66
C ARG A 144 -9.25 -18.44 9.70
N VAL A 145 -8.52 -18.60 8.59
CA VAL A 145 -7.12 -18.16 8.47
C VAL A 145 -6.98 -16.64 8.60
N ALA A 146 -7.88 -15.87 7.99
CA ALA A 146 -7.87 -14.42 8.11
C ALA A 146 -8.11 -13.96 9.56
N GLN A 147 -9.03 -14.61 10.29
CA GLN A 147 -9.30 -14.30 11.69
C GLN A 147 -8.14 -14.67 12.61
N GLU A 148 -7.46 -15.78 12.34
CA GLU A 148 -6.25 -16.19 13.07
C GLU A 148 -5.15 -15.14 12.90
N LEU A 149 -4.83 -14.75 11.67
CA LEU A 149 -3.86 -13.69 11.38
C LEU A 149 -4.24 -12.33 11.98
N GLU A 150 -5.54 -12.00 12.05
CA GLU A 150 -6.01 -10.76 12.69
C GLU A 150 -5.85 -10.82 14.21
N THR A 151 -6.14 -11.97 14.83
CA THR A 151 -5.99 -12.21 16.27
C THR A 151 -4.52 -12.12 16.70
N GLU A 152 -3.61 -12.63 15.87
CA GLU A 152 -2.16 -12.46 16.05
C GLU A 152 -1.67 -11.02 15.82
N GLY A 153 -2.54 -10.12 15.38
CA GLY A 153 -2.22 -8.72 15.11
C GLY A 153 -1.45 -8.48 13.80
N LYS A 154 -1.19 -9.53 13.01
CA LYS A 154 -0.42 -9.46 11.75
C LYS A 154 -1.17 -8.75 10.62
N ILE A 155 -2.50 -8.78 10.65
CA ILE A 155 -3.35 -8.16 9.61
C ILE A 155 -4.55 -7.40 10.24
N ARG A 156 -5.28 -6.70 9.38
CA ARG A 156 -6.59 -6.10 9.67
C ARG A 156 -7.60 -6.52 8.59
N ILE A 157 -8.78 -6.94 9.01
CA ILE A 157 -9.90 -7.26 8.14
C ILE A 157 -10.71 -5.97 7.90
N LEU A 158 -10.67 -5.45 6.67
CA LEU A 158 -11.39 -4.24 6.26
C LEU A 158 -12.83 -4.52 5.81
N SER A 159 -13.15 -5.79 5.55
CA SER A 159 -14.43 -6.28 5.07
C SER A 159 -14.47 -7.80 5.23
N PHE A 160 -15.58 -8.35 5.70
CA PHE A 160 -15.80 -9.81 5.71
C PHE A 160 -16.49 -10.31 4.43
N THR A 161 -17.28 -9.46 3.75
CA THR A 161 -18.02 -9.89 2.56
C THR A 161 -18.12 -8.75 1.54
N PRO A 162 -17.46 -8.86 0.36
CA PRO A 162 -16.34 -9.77 0.12
C PRO A 162 -15.17 -9.48 1.08
N LEU A 163 -14.33 -10.48 1.35
CA LEU A 163 -13.16 -10.37 2.19
C LEU A 163 -12.19 -9.31 1.64
N PHE A 164 -11.69 -8.44 2.51
CA PHE A 164 -10.68 -7.44 2.15
C PHE A 164 -9.68 -7.30 3.29
N LEU A 165 -8.44 -7.67 3.03
CA LEU A 165 -7.39 -7.83 4.05
C LEU A 165 -6.30 -6.78 3.85
N PHE A 166 -5.70 -6.36 4.96
CA PHE A 166 -4.62 -5.38 4.96
C PHE A 166 -3.54 -5.75 5.97
N SER A 167 -2.27 -5.67 5.57
CA SER A 167 -1.14 -6.02 6.45
C SER A 167 -0.92 -4.95 7.53
N GLN A 168 -0.54 -5.39 8.73
CA GLN A 168 -0.13 -4.49 9.80
C GLN A 168 1.11 -3.68 9.42
N ASP A 169 2.14 -4.29 8.82
CA ASP A 169 3.34 -3.58 8.35
C ASP A 169 3.00 -2.47 7.35
N SER A 170 2.02 -2.73 6.47
CA SER A 170 1.54 -1.73 5.49
C SER A 170 0.77 -0.60 6.16
N LEU A 171 0.05 -0.88 7.24
CA LEU A 171 -0.60 0.14 8.06
C LEU A 171 0.43 1.02 8.76
N ASP A 172 1.45 0.43 9.36
CA ASP A 172 2.51 1.16 10.07
C ASP A 172 3.29 2.06 9.09
N PHE A 173 3.65 1.53 7.92
CA PHE A 173 4.27 2.29 6.85
C PHE A 173 3.39 3.46 6.36
N LEU A 174 2.08 3.23 6.20
CA LEU A 174 1.13 4.27 5.83
C LEU A 174 1.06 5.38 6.88
N CYS A 175 0.92 5.01 8.16
CA CYS A 175 0.87 5.93 9.29
C CYS A 175 2.12 6.82 9.33
N GLN A 176 3.31 6.22 9.26
CA GLN A 176 4.58 6.97 9.21
C GLN A 176 4.67 7.90 8.00
N THR A 177 4.19 7.45 6.84
CA THR A 177 4.19 8.26 5.62
C THR A 177 3.26 9.47 5.73
N ILE A 178 2.08 9.31 6.34
CA ILE A 178 1.15 10.41 6.64
C ILE A 178 1.77 11.41 7.60
N LEU A 179 2.36 10.96 8.71
CA LEU A 179 3.01 11.84 9.69
C LEU A 179 4.16 12.64 9.06
N ARG A 180 5.02 11.99 8.28
CA ARG A 180 6.11 12.66 7.56
C ARG A 180 5.58 13.69 6.56
N PHE A 181 4.49 13.39 5.87
CA PHE A 181 3.84 14.32 4.96
C PHE A 181 3.30 15.56 5.71
N LEU A 182 2.62 15.37 6.84
CA LEU A 182 2.14 16.48 7.68
C LEU A 182 3.29 17.35 8.19
N ALA A 183 4.36 16.73 8.71
CA ALA A 183 5.56 17.44 9.16
C ALA A 183 6.18 18.30 8.05
N GLN A 184 6.35 17.73 6.85
CA GLN A 184 6.89 18.45 5.71
C GLN A 184 5.95 19.57 5.24
N PHE A 185 4.65 19.34 5.30
CA PHE A 185 3.65 20.35 4.96
C PHE A 185 3.72 21.55 5.90
N HIS A 186 3.76 21.32 7.21
CA HIS A 186 3.87 22.37 8.22
C HIS A 186 5.16 23.19 8.07
N LYS A 187 6.30 22.53 7.80
CA LYS A 187 7.57 23.23 7.54
C LYS A 187 7.49 24.17 6.33
N ARG A 188 6.71 23.81 5.31
CA ARG A 188 6.58 24.58 4.06
C ARG A 188 5.47 25.63 4.10
N ASN A 189 4.48 25.45 4.97
CA ASN A 189 3.29 26.29 5.09
C ASN A 189 2.99 26.56 6.58
N PRO A 190 3.90 27.24 7.32
CA PRO A 190 3.70 27.53 8.74
C PRO A 190 2.45 28.38 9.02
N GLU A 191 1.91 29.04 8.00
CA GLU A 191 0.67 29.80 8.02
C GLU A 191 -0.62 28.97 7.92
N GLN A 192 -0.53 27.69 7.57
CA GLN A 192 -1.70 26.83 7.39
C GLN A 192 -1.87 25.90 8.58
N LYS A 193 -3.04 25.97 9.23
CA LYS A 193 -3.41 25.15 10.41
C LYS A 193 -3.30 23.63 10.23
N GLY A 194 -3.33 23.15 8.98
CA GLY A 194 -3.27 21.72 8.66
C GLY A 194 -3.62 21.47 7.20
N VAL A 195 -3.67 20.19 6.83
CA VAL A 195 -3.98 19.73 5.47
C VAL A 195 -5.44 19.30 5.39
N SER A 196 -6.18 19.77 4.38
CA SER A 196 -7.56 19.32 4.16
C SER A 196 -7.62 17.81 3.89
N GLN A 197 -8.70 17.16 4.35
CA GLN A 197 -8.91 15.74 4.09
C GLN A 197 -8.92 15.41 2.59
N GLU A 198 -9.46 16.30 1.75
CA GLU A 198 -9.47 16.12 0.29
C GLU A 198 -8.05 16.10 -0.28
N ARG A 199 -7.17 17.00 0.17
CA ARG A 199 -5.78 17.02 -0.26
C ARG A 199 -5.03 15.77 0.20
N ILE A 200 -5.35 15.23 1.37
CA ILE A 200 -4.81 13.93 1.82
C ILE A 200 -5.29 12.80 0.91
N LYS A 201 -6.61 12.72 0.64
CA LYS A 201 -7.16 11.72 -0.29
C LYS A 201 -6.47 11.76 -1.65
N LYS A 202 -6.30 12.96 -2.22
CA LYS A 202 -5.61 13.18 -3.50
C LYS A 202 -4.12 12.92 -3.45
N ARG A 203 -3.46 13.10 -2.29
CA ARG A 203 -2.01 12.88 -2.15
C ARG A 203 -1.65 11.39 -2.13
N PHE A 204 -2.49 10.58 -1.49
CA PHE A 204 -2.23 9.17 -1.23
C PHE A 204 -2.90 8.25 -2.24
N GLU A 205 -4.04 8.64 -2.81
CA GLU A 205 -4.76 7.90 -3.88
C GLU A 205 -5.03 6.42 -3.52
N LEU A 206 -5.22 6.14 -2.24
CA LEU A 206 -5.47 4.80 -1.71
C LEU A 206 -6.95 4.46 -1.69
N HIS A 207 -7.26 3.16 -1.54
CA HIS A 207 -8.62 2.73 -1.29
C HIS A 207 -9.20 3.43 -0.04
N PRO A 208 -10.45 3.96 -0.08
CA PRO A 208 -10.99 4.78 1.01
C PRO A 208 -10.98 4.11 2.39
N ARG A 209 -11.22 2.79 2.45
CA ARG A 209 -11.15 2.02 3.71
C ARG A 209 -9.73 1.94 4.28
N ILE A 210 -8.70 1.82 3.45
CA ILE A 210 -7.29 1.77 3.90
C ILE A 210 -6.88 3.13 4.44
N LEU A 211 -7.16 4.20 3.68
CA LEU A 211 -6.85 5.55 4.13
C LEU A 211 -7.61 5.92 5.42
N SER A 212 -8.91 5.58 5.48
CA SER A 212 -9.71 5.80 6.69
C SER A 212 -9.19 5.03 7.89
N LEU A 213 -8.70 3.79 7.70
CA LEU A 213 -8.12 2.99 8.78
C LEU A 213 -6.87 3.70 9.33
N GLY A 214 -5.94 4.10 8.45
CA GLY A 214 -4.71 4.81 8.85
C GLY A 214 -5.00 6.12 9.59
N LEU A 215 -5.90 6.96 9.06
CA LEU A 215 -6.28 8.22 9.71
C LEU A 215 -6.95 8.01 11.07
N LYS A 216 -7.87 7.05 11.18
CA LYS A 216 -8.50 6.71 12.47
C LYS A 216 -7.50 6.14 13.46
N HIS A 217 -6.55 5.33 13.01
CA HIS A 217 -5.50 4.78 13.85
C HIS A 217 -4.63 5.90 14.44
N LEU A 218 -4.13 6.80 13.60
CA LEU A 218 -3.35 7.96 14.03
C LEU A 218 -4.13 8.89 14.97
N SER A 219 -5.42 9.13 14.68
CA SER A 219 -6.27 9.99 15.50
C SER A 219 -6.52 9.39 16.89
N ARG A 220 -6.80 8.08 16.95
CA ARG A 220 -6.96 7.35 18.23
C ARG A 220 -5.67 7.29 19.03
N ALA A 221 -4.53 7.19 18.35
CA ALA A 221 -3.22 7.24 18.98
C ALA A 221 -2.81 8.67 19.41
N GLY A 222 -3.64 9.69 19.13
CA GLY A 222 -3.34 11.08 19.46
C GLY A 222 -2.17 11.65 18.63
N GLN A 223 -1.78 11.02 17.53
CA GLN A 223 -0.66 11.43 16.67
C GLN A 223 -1.07 12.43 15.58
N ILE A 224 -2.38 12.64 15.39
CA ILE A 224 -2.94 13.71 14.57
C ILE A 224 -4.15 14.32 15.27
N LYS A 225 -4.37 15.61 15.05
CA LYS A 225 -5.59 16.33 15.43
C LYS A 225 -6.38 16.73 14.19
N GLU A 226 -7.70 16.74 14.33
CA GLU A 226 -8.62 17.23 13.30
C GLU A 226 -9.31 18.50 13.80
N SER A 227 -9.33 19.53 12.97
CA SER A 227 -10.09 20.76 13.21
C SER A 227 -10.58 21.32 11.88
N GLU A 228 -11.87 21.64 11.79
CA GLU A 228 -12.50 22.24 10.60
C GLU A 228 -12.21 21.45 9.29
N GLY A 229 -12.22 20.10 9.37
CA GLY A 229 -11.94 19.24 8.21
C GLY A 229 -10.46 19.24 7.75
N LYS A 230 -9.55 19.78 8.56
CA LYS A 230 -8.11 19.77 8.35
C LYS A 230 -7.41 18.90 9.39
N LEU A 231 -6.39 18.18 8.95
CA LEU A 231 -5.56 17.32 9.77
C LEU A 231 -4.19 17.93 9.99
N ALA A 232 -3.70 17.86 11.22
CA ALA A 232 -2.41 18.40 11.63
C ALA A 232 -1.75 17.50 12.69
N LEU A 233 -0.43 17.61 12.83
CA LEU A 233 0.28 17.11 14.01
C LEU A 233 -0.21 17.81 15.29
N PRO A 234 -0.33 17.10 16.42
CA PRO A 234 -0.84 17.63 17.69
C PRO A 234 -0.07 18.86 18.17
N GLU A 235 1.26 18.76 18.14
CA GLU A 235 2.22 19.78 18.58
C GLU A 235 2.32 20.98 17.64
N PHE A 236 1.77 20.90 16.43
CA PHE A 236 1.83 22.03 15.51
C PHE A 236 0.88 23.14 15.97
N MET A 237 1.47 24.30 16.23
CA MET A 237 0.78 25.56 16.43
C MET A 237 1.31 26.56 15.41
N MET A 238 0.42 27.35 14.83
CA MET A 238 0.87 28.54 14.11
C MET A 238 1.53 29.46 15.12
N THR A 239 2.67 30.06 14.76
CA THR A 239 3.37 31.02 15.62
C THR A 239 3.39 32.38 14.96
N LEU A 240 3.15 33.46 15.72
CA LEU A 240 3.29 34.83 15.24
C LEU A 240 4.63 35.38 15.69
N THR A 241 5.30 36.13 14.83
CA THR A 241 6.42 36.98 15.26
C THR A 241 5.87 38.18 16.05
N PRO A 242 6.69 38.87 16.86
CA PRO A 242 6.25 40.08 17.56
C PRO A 242 5.69 41.17 16.63
N GLU A 243 6.28 41.30 15.43
CA GLU A 243 5.79 42.20 14.38
C GLU A 243 4.41 41.77 13.88
N GLU A 244 4.24 40.48 13.58
CA GLU A 244 2.97 39.92 13.13
C GLU A 244 1.86 40.04 14.20
N GLU A 245 2.20 39.90 15.48
CA GLU A 245 1.26 40.10 16.59
C GLU A 245 0.82 41.57 16.70
N GLY A 246 1.73 42.53 16.46
CA GLY A 246 1.40 43.95 16.40
C GLY A 246 0.41 44.25 15.27
N ILE A 247 0.68 43.75 14.07
CA ILE A 247 -0.21 43.91 12.91
C ILE A 247 -1.56 43.22 13.15
N LEU A 248 -1.56 42.04 13.78
CA LEU A 248 -2.79 41.33 14.13
C LEU A 248 -3.67 42.16 15.06
N ARG A 249 -3.10 42.82 16.08
CA ARG A 249 -3.84 43.70 16.99
C ARG A 249 -4.47 44.88 16.27
N GLU A 250 -3.76 45.50 15.32
CA GLU A 250 -4.32 46.57 14.50
C GLU A 250 -5.47 46.07 13.61
N LEU A 251 -5.34 44.88 13.02
CA LEU A 251 -6.43 44.25 12.28
C LEU A 251 -7.64 43.92 13.17
N GLU A 252 -7.41 43.45 14.40
CA GLU A 252 -8.47 43.22 15.39
C GLU A 252 -9.19 44.53 15.76
N ASP A 253 -8.46 45.63 15.94
CA ASP A 253 -9.04 46.96 16.24
C ASP A 253 -9.89 47.49 15.07
N LEU A 254 -9.44 47.29 13.82
CA LEU A 254 -10.25 47.59 12.63
C LEU A 254 -11.54 46.76 12.55
N CYS A 255 -11.49 45.49 12.99
CA CYS A 255 -12.69 44.65 13.09
C CYS A 255 -13.67 45.20 14.13
N LEU A 256 -13.16 45.60 15.30
CA LEU A 256 -13.97 46.15 16.40
C LEU A 256 -14.62 47.49 16.04
N LYS A 257 -13.90 48.36 15.30
CA LYS A 257 -14.41 49.66 14.83
C LYS A 257 -15.38 49.56 13.65
N GLY A 258 -15.59 48.37 13.10
CA GLY A 258 -16.46 48.14 11.94
C GLY A 258 -15.86 48.57 10.59
N GLU A 259 -14.64 49.13 10.59
CA GLU A 259 -13.93 49.60 9.40
C GLU A 259 -13.46 48.45 8.51
N PHE A 260 -13.33 47.24 9.04
CA PHE A 260 -12.88 46.06 8.30
C PHE A 260 -13.73 45.75 7.06
N ARG A 261 -15.05 46.03 7.10
CA ARG A 261 -15.95 45.81 5.95
C ARG A 261 -15.79 46.86 4.85
N SER A 262 -15.16 47.99 5.14
CA SER A 262 -14.99 49.11 4.21
C SER A 262 -13.70 49.03 3.39
N LEU A 263 -12.80 48.09 3.73
CA LEU A 263 -11.50 47.90 3.09
C LEU A 263 -11.45 46.57 2.35
N SER A 264 -10.92 46.57 1.14
CA SER A 264 -10.66 45.30 0.43
C SER A 264 -9.46 44.57 1.03
N PHE A 265 -9.36 43.26 0.78
CA PHE A 265 -8.17 42.49 1.18
C PHE A 265 -6.89 43.02 0.52
N GLU A 266 -6.96 43.59 -0.70
CA GLU A 266 -5.82 44.27 -1.31
C GLU A 266 -5.40 45.53 -0.56
N ASP A 267 -6.36 46.34 -0.11
CA ASP A 267 -6.09 47.57 0.62
C ASP A 267 -5.44 47.28 1.97
N LEU A 268 -5.94 46.27 2.68
CA LEU A 268 -5.33 45.80 3.93
C LEU A 268 -3.90 45.29 3.68
N ARG A 269 -3.67 44.50 2.62
CA ARG A 269 -2.31 44.04 2.27
C ARG A 269 -1.37 45.19 1.95
N LYS A 270 -1.82 46.20 1.20
CA LYS A 270 -1.01 47.38 0.87
C LYS A 270 -0.72 48.23 2.11
N ARG A 271 -1.73 48.49 2.94
CA ARG A 271 -1.62 49.27 4.19
C ARG A 271 -0.57 48.70 5.14
N PHE A 272 -0.62 47.38 5.36
CA PHE A 272 0.30 46.68 6.26
C PHE A 272 1.55 46.13 5.56
N ARG A 273 1.74 46.40 4.26
CA ARG A 273 2.86 45.92 3.44
C ARG A 273 3.08 44.41 3.53
N LEU A 274 1.98 43.65 3.52
CA LEU A 274 1.99 42.20 3.72
C LEU A 274 2.08 41.43 2.39
N SER A 275 2.92 40.40 2.36
CA SER A 275 2.84 39.37 1.34
C SER A 275 1.54 38.56 1.47
N SER A 276 1.12 37.87 0.41
CA SER A 276 -0.10 37.04 0.45
C SER A 276 -0.05 36.04 1.60
N LYS A 277 1.06 35.32 1.73
CA LYS A 277 1.25 34.31 2.79
C LYS A 277 1.17 34.90 4.20
N LYS A 278 1.78 36.07 4.43
CA LYS A 278 1.70 36.73 5.74
C LYS A 278 0.27 37.19 6.04
N PHE A 279 -0.43 37.73 5.04
CA PHE A 279 -1.83 38.11 5.21
C PHE A 279 -2.73 36.90 5.52
N ASP A 280 -2.59 35.80 4.76
CA ASP A 280 -3.35 34.57 4.97
C ASP A 280 -3.11 33.97 6.37
N LYS A 281 -1.87 34.09 6.88
CA LYS A 281 -1.50 33.71 8.25
C LYS A 281 -2.28 34.54 9.28
N LEU A 282 -2.19 35.86 9.21
CA LEU A 282 -2.86 36.77 10.14
C LEU A 282 -4.38 36.60 10.09
N PHE A 283 -4.93 36.45 8.89
CA PHE A 283 -6.34 36.18 8.67
C PHE A 283 -6.79 34.86 9.33
N SER A 284 -5.97 33.80 9.20
CA SER A 284 -6.23 32.52 9.87
C SER A 284 -6.26 32.64 11.39
N PHE A 285 -5.45 33.52 11.97
CA PHE A 285 -5.46 33.86 13.40
C PHE A 285 -6.71 34.65 13.81
N LEU A 286 -7.16 35.62 13.02
CA LEU A 286 -8.41 36.36 13.30
C LEU A 286 -9.61 35.41 13.36
N ILE A 287 -9.69 34.44 12.46
CA ILE A 287 -10.71 33.39 12.47
C ILE A 287 -10.57 32.51 13.74
N GLU A 288 -9.34 32.10 14.07
CA GLU A 288 -9.08 31.26 15.26
C GLU A 288 -9.52 31.95 16.57
N ARG A 289 -9.20 33.23 16.69
CA ARG A 289 -9.57 34.08 17.83
C ARG A 289 -11.04 34.50 17.79
N LYS A 290 -11.83 34.01 16.81
CA LYS A 290 -13.25 34.35 16.58
C LYS A 290 -13.49 35.87 16.46
N LYS A 291 -12.50 36.61 15.94
CA LYS A 291 -12.60 38.06 15.69
C LYS A 291 -13.34 38.35 14.40
N ILE A 292 -13.27 37.41 13.46
CA ILE A 292 -14.02 37.40 12.21
C ILE A 292 -14.63 36.01 11.99
N VAL A 293 -15.72 35.95 11.22
CA VAL A 293 -16.36 34.72 10.76
C VAL A 293 -16.46 34.77 9.24
N GLN A 294 -16.21 33.64 8.58
CA GLN A 294 -16.33 33.55 7.14
C GLN A 294 -17.81 33.59 6.73
N GLY A 295 -18.16 34.45 5.78
CA GLY A 295 -19.52 34.60 5.29
C GLY A 295 -19.89 33.50 4.30
N LYS A 296 -21.16 33.43 3.90
CA LYS A 296 -21.60 32.50 2.83
C LYS A 296 -20.98 32.84 1.46
N ASP A 297 -20.53 34.08 1.28
CA ASP A 297 -20.00 34.61 0.03
C ASP A 297 -18.46 34.61 -0.02
N GLY A 298 -17.80 34.03 1.00
CA GLY A 298 -16.34 34.00 1.16
C GLY A 298 -15.84 34.96 2.22
#